data_AF-A0A0M3JE79-F1
#
_entry.id   AF-A0A0M3JE79-F1
#
_cell.length_a   1.000
_cell.length_b   1.000
_cell.length_c   1.000
_cell.angle_alpha   90.00
_cell.angle_beta   90.00
_cell.angle_gamma   90.00
#
_symmetry.space_group_name_H-M   'P 1'
#
loop_
_entity.id
_entity.type
_entity.pdbx_description
1 polymer ?
#
loop_
_entity_poly.entity_id
_entity_poly.type
_entity_poly.pdbx_seq_one_letter_code
_entity_poly.pdbx_strand_id
1 'polypeptide(L)'
;LFGPDGGLIANAPHIPVHLGGMQATVRFQIEHLGFEGMRDGDVILCNHPRAGGSHLPDLTVITPVYYKGSKRPVFFVANRGHHADIGGLVPGSMPPHSTSLDQVL
;
A
#
# COMPACT_ATOMS: atom_id res chain seq x y z
N LEU A 1 6.16 -9.62 -2.12
CA LEU A 1 5.53 -10.55 -3.09
C LEU A 1 4.30 -11.16 -2.41
N PHE A 2 3.15 -11.09 -3.05
CA PHE A 2 1.87 -11.49 -2.49
C PHE A 2 1.11 -12.41 -3.45
N GLY A 3 0.38 -13.38 -2.92
CA GLY A 3 -0.45 -14.30 -3.70
C GLY A 3 -1.65 -13.63 -4.35
N PRO A 4 -2.42 -14.36 -5.16
CA PRO A 4 -3.62 -13.85 -5.83
C PRO A 4 -4.72 -13.39 -4.87
N ASP A 5 -4.70 -13.85 -3.61
CA ASP A 5 -5.59 -13.43 -2.52
C ASP A 5 -5.00 -12.28 -1.67
N GLY A 6 -3.86 -11.71 -2.09
CA GLY A 6 -3.11 -10.71 -1.35
C GLY A 6 -2.35 -11.24 -0.13
N GLY A 7 -2.28 -12.56 0.10
CA GLY A 7 -1.49 -13.15 1.18
C GLY A 7 0.01 -12.95 0.98
N LEU A 8 0.77 -12.62 2.03
CA LEU A 8 2.21 -12.41 1.94
C LEU A 8 2.94 -13.74 1.65
N ILE A 9 3.69 -13.78 0.55
CA ILE A 9 4.50 -14.95 0.15
C ILE A 9 5.97 -14.75 0.51
N ALA A 10 6.51 -13.57 0.19
CA ALA A 10 7.90 -13.24 0.45
C ALA A 10 8.06 -11.73 0.70
N ASN A 11 8.95 -11.39 1.63
CA ASN A 11 9.32 -10.02 1.95
C ASN A 11 10.84 -9.85 1.93
N ALA A 12 11.31 -8.64 1.64
CA ALA A 12 12.71 -8.31 1.80
C ALA A 12 13.09 -8.38 3.29
N PRO A 13 14.31 -8.83 3.62
CA PRO A 13 14.80 -8.79 4.99
C PRO A 13 14.88 -7.32 5.47
N HIS A 14 14.89 -7.13 6.80
CA HIS A 14 15.30 -5.91 7.49
C HIS A 14 14.23 -4.89 7.97
N ILE A 15 12.94 -5.00 7.61
CA ILE A 15 11.91 -4.13 8.23
C ILE A 15 10.69 -4.93 8.73
N PRO A 16 10.76 -5.49 9.96
CA PRO A 16 9.71 -6.35 10.49
C PRO A 16 8.36 -5.65 10.69
N VAL A 17 8.36 -4.33 10.91
CA VAL A 17 7.14 -3.54 11.14
C VAL A 17 6.17 -3.59 9.94
N HIS A 18 6.65 -3.91 8.74
CA HIS A 18 5.83 -3.99 7.54
C HIS A 18 5.18 -5.36 7.28
N LEU A 19 5.55 -6.41 8.05
CA LEU A 19 5.08 -7.78 7.82
C LEU A 19 3.55 -7.93 7.87
N GLY A 20 2.88 -7.26 8.83
CA GLY A 20 1.42 -7.28 8.94
C GLY A 20 0.73 -6.23 8.07
N GLY A 21 1.24 -4.99 8.08
CA GLY A 21 0.58 -3.84 7.46
C GLY A 21 0.50 -3.94 5.93
N MET A 22 1.53 -4.46 5.26
CA MET A 22 1.52 -4.54 3.79
C MET A 22 0.53 -5.59 3.27
N GLN A 23 0.37 -6.73 3.96
CA GLN A 23 -0.64 -7.72 3.57
C GLN A 23 -2.05 -7.14 3.68
N ALA A 24 -2.35 -6.44 4.78
CA ALA A 24 -3.63 -5.76 4.95
C ALA A 24 -3.85 -4.70 3.85
N THR A 25 -2.80 -3.98 3.46
CA THR A 25 -2.85 -2.97 2.40
C THR A 25 -3.20 -3.58 1.04
N VAL A 26 -2.51 -4.66 0.65
CA VAL A 26 -2.78 -5.35 -0.63
C VAL A 26 -4.19 -5.92 -0.66
N ARG A 27 -4.62 -6.60 0.42
CA ARG A 27 -5.98 -7.15 0.53
C ARG A 27 -7.05 -6.07 0.47
N PHE A 28 -6.85 -4.95 1.16
CA PHE A 28 -7.77 -3.82 1.11
C PHE A 28 -7.97 -3.33 -0.34
N GLN A 29 -6.90 -3.18 -1.13
CA GLN A 29 -7.05 -2.74 -2.52
C GLN A 29 -7.77 -3.77 -3.39
N ILE A 30 -7.52 -5.06 -3.17
CA ILE A 30 -8.26 -6.15 -3.87
C ILE A 30 -9.75 -6.08 -3.55
N GLU A 31 -10.11 -5.92 -2.27
CA GLU A 31 -11.50 -5.82 -1.82
C GLU A 31 -12.18 -4.54 -2.30
N HIS A 32 -11.47 -3.41 -2.26
CA HIS A 32 -12.00 -2.09 -2.57
C HIS A 32 -12.23 -1.88 -4.07
N LEU A 33 -11.26 -2.27 -4.90
CA LEU A 33 -11.33 -2.09 -6.35
C LEU A 33 -12.04 -3.27 -7.03
N GLY A 34 -11.97 -4.46 -6.44
CA GLY A 34 -12.33 -5.71 -7.10
C GLY A 34 -11.37 -6.03 -8.26
N PHE A 35 -11.39 -7.28 -8.72
CA PHE A 35 -10.54 -7.67 -9.86
C PHE A 35 -10.93 -6.98 -11.18
N GLU A 36 -12.19 -6.55 -11.32
CA GLU A 36 -12.66 -5.81 -12.49
C GLU A 36 -12.20 -4.34 -12.48
N GLY A 37 -11.80 -3.82 -11.32
CA GLY A 37 -11.24 -2.48 -11.15
C GLY A 37 -9.72 -2.41 -11.36
N MET A 38 -9.08 -3.53 -11.72
CA MET A 38 -7.64 -3.62 -11.97
C MET A 38 -7.38 -4.12 -13.39
N ARG A 39 -6.32 -3.61 -14.01
CA ARG A 39 -5.90 -3.97 -15.37
C ARG A 39 -4.41 -4.27 -15.43
N ASP A 40 -4.02 -4.99 -16.46
CA ASP A 40 -2.60 -5.21 -16.75
C ASP A 40 -1.92 -3.87 -17.06
N GLY A 41 -0.77 -3.64 -16.42
CA GLY A 41 -0.04 -2.38 -16.47
C GLY A 41 -0.43 -1.34 -15.41
N ASP A 42 -1.47 -1.58 -14.60
CA ASP A 42 -1.83 -0.66 -13.52
C ASP A 42 -0.77 -0.61 -12.42
N VAL A 43 -0.66 0.57 -11.80
CA VAL A 43 0.13 0.79 -10.59
C VAL A 43 -0.72 1.56 -9.60
N ILE A 44 -1.01 0.95 -8.45
CA ILE A 44 -1.87 1.49 -7.41
C ILE A 44 -0.99 2.13 -6.34
N LEU A 45 -1.26 3.38 -6.00
CA LEU A 45 -0.58 4.11 -4.93
C LEU A 45 -1.56 4.37 -3.79
N CYS A 46 -1.18 3.99 -2.56
CA CYS A 46 -1.98 4.29 -1.38
C CYS A 46 -1.13 4.56 -0.14
N ASN A 47 -1.58 5.48 0.69
CA ASN A 47 -1.01 5.77 2.01
C ASN A 47 -2.09 5.97 3.10
N HIS A 48 -3.38 5.87 2.73
CA HIS A 48 -4.47 6.14 3.66
C HIS A 48 -4.46 5.10 4.82
N PRO A 49 -4.58 5.51 6.10
CA PRO A 49 -4.49 4.60 7.23
C PRO A 49 -5.55 3.49 7.22
N ARG A 50 -6.79 3.83 6.84
CA ARG A 50 -7.87 2.85 6.60
C ARG A 50 -7.52 1.75 5.59
N ALA A 51 -6.57 2.02 4.69
CA ALA A 51 -6.11 1.09 3.68
C ALA A 51 -4.80 0.37 4.09
N GLY A 52 -4.48 0.30 5.38
CA GLY A 52 -3.29 -0.42 5.89
C GLY A 52 -1.99 0.40 5.93
N GLY A 53 -2.07 1.72 5.70
CA GLY A 53 -1.00 2.66 5.98
C GLY A 53 -0.75 2.80 7.48
N SER A 54 0.51 2.78 7.90
CA SER A 54 0.93 3.00 9.31
C SER A 54 0.80 4.48 9.70
N HIS A 55 1.14 5.35 8.77
CA HIS A 55 1.03 6.80 8.82
C HIS A 55 1.15 7.34 7.39
N LEU A 56 0.69 8.57 7.16
CA LEU A 56 0.61 9.16 5.81
C LEU A 56 1.93 9.20 5.00
N PRO A 57 3.11 9.35 5.63
CA PRO A 57 4.37 9.35 4.90
C PRO A 57 4.82 7.96 4.42
N ASP A 58 4.15 6.88 4.84
CA ASP A 58 4.40 5.55 4.31
C ASP A 58 3.55 5.30 3.06
N LEU A 59 4.14 5.51 1.88
CA LEU A 59 3.48 5.29 0.60
C LEU A 59 3.69 3.83 0.17
N THR A 60 2.60 3.14 -0.13
CA THR A 60 2.64 1.78 -0.68
C THR A 60 2.26 1.81 -2.15
N VAL A 61 3.17 1.33 -3.00
CA VAL A 61 2.96 1.08 -4.42
C VAL A 61 2.63 -0.40 -4.58
N ILE A 62 1.55 -0.71 -5.30
CA ILE A 62 1.07 -2.07 -5.53
C ILE A 62 0.86 -2.27 -7.04
N THR A 63 1.48 -3.31 -7.59
CA THR A 63 1.34 -3.67 -8.99
C THR A 63 0.68 -5.05 -9.09
N PRO A 64 -0.54 -5.15 -9.62
CA PRO A 64 -1.12 -6.44 -10.01
C PRO A 64 -0.33 -7.01 -11.19
N VAL A 65 0.09 -8.27 -11.11
CA VAL A 65 0.83 -8.92 -12.20
C VAL A 65 -0.08 -9.91 -12.91
N TYR A 66 -0.23 -9.76 -14.22
CA TYR A 66 -1.04 -10.64 -15.06
C TYR A 66 -0.15 -11.62 -15.81
N TYR A 67 -0.66 -12.84 -16.00
CA TYR A 67 -0.11 -13.79 -16.97
C TYR A 67 -0.91 -13.71 -18.27
N LYS A 68 -0.28 -14.03 -19.41
CA LYS A 68 -0.90 -13.92 -20.74
C LYS A 68 -2.27 -14.60 -20.79
N GLY A 69 -3.30 -13.82 -21.12
CA GLY A 69 -4.68 -14.30 -21.24
C GLY A 69 -5.43 -14.46 -19.91
N SER A 70 -4.80 -14.15 -18.77
CA SER A 70 -5.47 -14.15 -17.47
C SER A 70 -6.43 -12.97 -17.37
N LYS A 71 -7.63 -13.22 -16.86
CA LYS A 71 -8.63 -12.19 -16.55
C LYS A 71 -8.41 -11.52 -15.19
N ARG A 72 -7.49 -12.06 -14.38
CA ARG A 72 -7.22 -11.60 -13.01
C ARG A 72 -5.70 -11.59 -12.73
N PRO A 73 -5.23 -10.80 -11.77
CA PRO A 73 -3.84 -10.86 -11.34
C PRO A 73 -3.48 -12.27 -10.84
N VAL A 74 -2.32 -12.79 -11.24
CA VAL A 74 -1.79 -14.07 -10.75
C VAL A 74 -1.04 -13.91 -9.43
N PHE A 75 -0.50 -12.72 -9.17
CA PHE A 75 0.13 -12.32 -7.92
C PHE A 75 0.23 -10.79 -7.87
N PHE A 76 0.68 -10.25 -6.74
CA PHE A 76 0.94 -8.82 -6.58
C PHE A 76 2.37 -8.57 -6.11
N VAL A 77 2.96 -7.49 -6.60
CA VAL A 77 4.18 -6.91 -6.05
C VAL A 77 3.78 -5.65 -5.30
N ALA A 78 4.35 -5.45 -4.12
CA ALA A 78 4.16 -4.20 -3.39
C ALA A 78 5.43 -3.75 -2.70
N ASN A 79 5.61 -2.45 -2.68
CA ASN A 79 6.78 -1.75 -2.15
C ASN A 79 6.27 -0.60 -1.28
N ARG A 80 6.79 -0.48 -0.06
CA ARG A 80 6.50 0.66 0.81
C ARG A 80 7.75 1.51 0.97
N GLY A 81 7.60 2.80 0.77
CA GLY A 81 8.64 3.80 0.99
C GLY A 81 8.18 4.85 2.00
N HIS A 82 9.10 5.29 2.85
CA HIS A 82 8.87 6.38 3.78
C HIS A 82 9.33 7.69 3.16
N HIS A 83 8.41 8.65 3.02
CA HIS A 83 8.73 10.01 2.64
C HIS A 83 8.92 10.86 3.90
N ALA A 84 9.90 11.77 3.88
CA ALA A 84 10.18 12.62 5.04
C ALA A 84 9.07 13.66 5.30
N ASP A 85 8.29 13.98 4.27
CA ASP A 85 7.25 15.00 4.27
C ASP A 85 6.16 14.61 3.26
N ILE A 86 4.90 14.95 3.55
CA ILE A 86 3.73 14.68 2.71
C ILE A 86 2.87 15.94 2.43
N GLY A 87 3.28 17.11 2.92
CA GLY A 87 2.55 18.38 2.77
C GLY A 87 2.01 18.99 4.06
N GLY A 88 2.33 18.37 5.20
CA GLY A 88 1.83 18.64 6.55
C GLY A 88 1.72 20.11 6.97
N LEU A 89 0.91 20.39 8.01
CA LEU A 89 0.89 21.71 8.69
C LEU A 89 2.28 22.21 9.12
N VAL A 90 3.20 21.31 9.40
CA VAL A 90 4.60 21.60 9.71
C VAL A 90 5.51 20.70 8.88
N PRO A 91 6.73 21.16 8.53
CA PRO A 91 7.69 20.32 7.86
C PRO A 91 7.98 19.04 8.66
N GLY A 92 7.98 17.90 7.96
CA GLY A 92 8.28 16.59 8.53
C GLY A 92 7.11 15.60 8.55
N SER A 93 7.38 14.42 9.10
CA SER A 93 6.52 13.23 8.90
C SER A 93 5.37 13.09 9.91
N MET A 94 5.48 13.71 11.09
CA MET A 94 4.54 13.53 12.21
C MET A 94 4.42 14.82 13.05
N PRO A 95 3.47 15.73 12.74
CA PRO A 95 3.21 16.90 13.56
C PRO A 95 2.66 16.47 14.92
N PRO A 96 3.33 16.79 16.06
CA PRO A 96 2.98 16.23 17.37
C PRO A 96 1.66 16.77 17.95
N HIS A 97 1.11 17.84 17.38
CA HIS A 97 -0.13 18.48 17.83
C HIS A 97 -1.34 18.13 16.95
N SER A 98 -1.20 17.16 16.05
CA SER A 98 -2.29 16.74 15.17
C SER A 98 -3.41 16.05 15.97
N THR A 99 -4.65 16.50 15.75
CA THR A 99 -5.88 15.91 16.32
C THR A 99 -6.81 15.35 15.25
N SER A 100 -6.57 15.64 13.97
CA SER A 100 -7.28 15.08 12.82
C SER A 100 -6.32 14.75 11.67
N LEU A 101 -6.77 13.92 10.72
CA LEU A 101 -5.95 13.51 9.56
C LEU A 101 -5.56 14.70 8.66
N ASP A 102 -6.46 15.67 8.50
CA ASP A 102 -6.22 16.86 7.66
C ASP A 102 -5.09 17.76 8.20
N GLN A 103 -4.65 17.54 9.45
CA GLN A 103 -3.53 18.27 10.06
C GLN A 103 -2.17 17.59 9.83
N VAL A 104 -2.19 16.33 9.37
CA VAL A 104 -1.02 15.53 9.01
C VAL A 104 -0.78 15.57 7.49
N LEU A 105 -1.76 16.10 6.73
CA LEU A 105 -1.69 16.36 5.29
C LEU A 105 -0.97 17.65 4.96
#